data_AF-A0A6J1QUR9-F1
#
_entry.id   AF-A0A6J1QUR9-F1
#
_cell.length_a   1.000
_cell.length_b   1.000
_cell.length_c   1.000
_cell.angle_alpha   90.00
_cell.angle_beta   90.00
_cell.angle_gamma   90.00
#
_symmetry.space_group_name_H-M   'P 1'
#
loop_
_entity.id
_entity.type
_entity.pdbx_description
1 polymer ?
#
loop_
_entity_poly.entity_id
_entity_poly.type
_entity_poly.pdbx_seq_one_letter_code
_entity_poly.pdbx_strand_id
1 'polypeptide(L)'
;MEPNMAVELIIYNQHLKDENVCVNVLIGDDDSSTIAAVRRESTTQIDKWSDLNHASKAMINSLYGLKLPTKIIEYFLRCFTCAIKKNEGNPEAVKCALRNVVSHAFGNHERCGEWCRYSSIGEEYQPKGLPHGKPLSDPQLKSALTSVFTRFANNSDKLAPCGSSQGNESFNSSVASKAPKSKYYAASESLNFRVAASVCQKILE
;
A
#
# COMPACT_ATOMS: atom_id res chain seq x y z
N MET A 1 14.73 -2.21 -2.42
CA MET A 1 15.82 -3.20 -2.25
C MET A 1 16.49 -3.35 -3.60
N GLU A 2 17.82 -3.52 -3.65
CA GLU A 2 18.49 -3.74 -4.93
C GLU A 2 18.08 -5.09 -5.54
N PRO A 3 17.78 -5.18 -6.85
CA PRO A 3 17.27 -6.41 -7.46
C PRO A 3 18.17 -7.63 -7.25
N ASN A 4 19.49 -7.48 -7.37
CA ASN A 4 20.44 -8.59 -7.18
C ASN A 4 20.44 -9.10 -5.75
N MET A 5 20.32 -8.20 -4.77
CA MET A 5 20.23 -8.58 -3.35
C MET A 5 18.93 -9.33 -3.07
N ALA A 6 17.83 -8.94 -3.71
CA ALA A 6 16.55 -9.62 -3.58
C ALA A 6 16.62 -11.07 -4.10
N VAL A 7 17.21 -11.27 -5.28
CA VAL A 7 17.43 -12.60 -5.86
C VAL A 7 18.27 -13.46 -4.91
N GLU A 8 19.37 -12.92 -4.39
CA GLU A 8 20.24 -13.65 -3.47
C GLU A 8 19.49 -14.10 -2.21
N LEU A 9 18.74 -13.19 -1.58
CA LEU A 9 18.02 -13.46 -0.33
C LEU A 9 16.82 -14.39 -0.49
N ILE A 10 16.19 -14.41 -1.66
CA ILE A 10 14.91 -15.12 -1.88
C ILE A 10 15.13 -16.45 -2.60
N ILE A 11 16.01 -16.47 -3.60
CA ILE A 11 16.22 -17.63 -4.49
C ILE A 11 17.46 -18.42 -4.10
N TYR A 12 18.56 -17.73 -3.74
CA TYR A 12 19.85 -18.38 -3.49
C TYR A 12 20.18 -18.60 -2.01
N ASN A 13 19.30 -18.18 -1.11
CA ASN A 13 19.44 -18.37 0.33
C ASN A 13 19.46 -19.85 0.72
N GLN A 14 20.61 -20.31 1.24
CA GLN A 14 20.83 -21.71 1.60
C GLN A 14 19.92 -22.16 2.74
N HIS A 15 19.67 -21.31 3.74
CA HIS A 15 18.79 -21.67 4.85
C HIS A 15 17.35 -21.95 4.40
N LEU A 16 16.83 -21.19 3.43
CA LEU A 16 15.50 -21.46 2.86
C LEU A 16 15.48 -22.79 2.10
N LYS A 17 16.57 -23.12 1.40
CA LYS A 17 16.69 -24.39 0.67
C LYS A 17 16.80 -25.59 1.60
N ASP A 18 17.62 -25.47 2.65
CA ASP A 18 17.84 -26.52 3.65
C ASP A 18 16.54 -26.85 4.40
N GLU A 19 15.72 -25.84 4.69
CA GLU A 19 14.41 -25.98 5.33
C GLU A 19 13.26 -26.28 4.33
N ASN A 20 13.57 -26.41 3.04
CA ASN A 20 12.60 -26.61 1.95
C ASN A 20 11.45 -25.58 1.95
N VAL A 21 11.78 -24.31 2.23
CA VAL A 21 10.85 -23.18 2.26
C VAL A 21 10.96 -22.37 0.99
N CYS A 22 9.81 -22.02 0.39
CA CYS A 22 9.72 -21.13 -0.75
C CYS A 22 8.98 -19.84 -0.38
N VAL A 23 9.47 -18.71 -0.86
CA VAL A 23 8.80 -17.41 -0.71
C VAL A 23 7.83 -17.23 -1.86
N ASN A 24 6.53 -17.20 -1.57
CA ASN A 24 5.49 -17.06 -2.59
C ASN A 24 4.98 -15.63 -2.75
N VAL A 25 5.23 -14.76 -1.78
CA VAL A 25 4.69 -13.39 -1.74
C VAL A 25 5.77 -12.41 -1.34
N LEU A 26 5.89 -11.33 -2.10
CA LEU A 26 6.70 -10.17 -1.76
C LEU A 26 5.82 -8.95 -1.52
N ILE A 27 5.98 -8.35 -0.34
CA ILE A 27 5.28 -7.14 0.05
C ILE A 27 6.25 -5.96 -0.02
N GLY A 28 5.84 -4.87 -0.66
CA GLY A 28 6.62 -3.63 -0.65
C GLY A 28 6.14 -2.61 -1.67
N ASP A 29 7.00 -1.64 -1.93
CA ASP A 29 6.77 -0.60 -2.93
C ASP A 29 6.44 -1.17 -4.31
N ASP A 30 5.69 -0.41 -5.10
CA ASP A 30 5.36 -0.76 -6.48
C ASP A 30 6.54 -0.63 -7.48
N ASP A 31 7.78 -0.83 -7.02
CA ASP A 31 8.96 -0.99 -7.88
C ASP A 31 8.90 -2.29 -8.70
N SER A 32 9.01 -2.15 -10.02
CA SER A 32 8.93 -3.28 -10.95
C SER A 32 10.27 -4.03 -11.09
N SER A 33 11.40 -3.37 -10.82
CA SER A 33 12.72 -3.94 -11.10
C SER A 33 13.05 -5.12 -10.18
N THR A 34 12.79 -4.98 -8.87
CA THR A 34 13.05 -6.02 -7.88
C THR A 34 12.23 -7.28 -8.15
N ILE A 35 10.90 -7.16 -8.29
CA ILE A 35 10.02 -8.31 -8.51
C ILE A 35 10.30 -8.99 -9.86
N ALA A 36 10.65 -8.22 -10.89
CA ALA A 36 10.97 -8.77 -12.21
C ALA A 36 12.26 -9.62 -12.17
N ALA A 37 13.27 -9.17 -11.43
CA ALA A 37 14.50 -9.94 -11.24
C ALA A 37 14.23 -11.24 -10.48
N VAL A 38 13.49 -11.18 -9.36
CA VAL A 38 13.17 -12.37 -8.57
C VAL A 38 12.34 -13.37 -9.38
N ARG A 39 11.32 -12.92 -10.13
CA ARG A 39 10.49 -13.79 -10.97
C ARG A 39 11.26 -14.45 -12.12
N ARG A 40 12.33 -13.83 -12.61
CA ARG A 40 13.15 -14.39 -13.69
C ARG A 40 13.93 -15.62 -13.23
N GLU A 41 14.39 -15.59 -11.98
CA GLU A 41 15.23 -16.63 -11.39
C GLU A 41 14.42 -17.66 -10.59
N SER A 42 13.15 -17.35 -10.28
CA SER A 42 12.25 -18.22 -9.52
C SER A 42 11.69 -19.36 -10.35
N THR A 43 11.69 -20.57 -9.79
CA THR A 43 10.98 -21.73 -10.36
C THR A 43 9.49 -21.75 -10.00
N THR A 44 9.08 -20.98 -8.99
CA THR A 44 7.70 -20.86 -8.52
C THR A 44 7.12 -19.49 -8.85
N GLN A 45 5.78 -19.41 -8.90
CA GLN A 45 5.10 -18.13 -9.05
C GLN A 45 5.25 -17.32 -7.76
N ILE A 46 5.76 -16.10 -7.90
CA ILE A 46 5.88 -15.13 -6.80
C ILE A 46 4.91 -13.99 -7.03
N ASP A 47 3.96 -13.85 -6.12
CA ASP A 47 3.01 -12.76 -6.10
C ASP A 47 3.63 -11.51 -5.46
N LYS A 48 3.12 -10.36 -5.87
CA LYS A 48 3.52 -9.07 -5.32
C LYS A 48 2.31 -8.39 -4.73
N TRP A 49 2.39 -8.05 -3.45
CA TRP A 49 1.38 -7.24 -2.78
C TRP A 49 1.92 -5.84 -2.57
N SER A 50 1.05 -4.86 -2.79
CA SER A 50 1.36 -3.46 -2.54
C SER A 50 1.29 -3.21 -1.04
N ASP A 51 2.31 -2.57 -0.49
CA ASP A 51 2.21 -2.02 0.86
C ASP A 51 1.14 -0.92 0.91
N LEU A 52 0.21 -1.01 1.87
CA LEU A 52 -0.92 -0.09 1.96
C LEU A 52 -0.50 1.35 2.31
N ASN A 53 0.55 1.54 3.10
CA ASN A 53 1.07 2.87 3.45
C ASN A 53 1.71 3.52 2.21
N HIS A 54 2.49 2.76 1.44
CA HIS A 54 3.09 3.19 0.19
C HIS A 54 2.02 3.48 -0.87
N ALA A 55 1.00 2.62 -1.01
CA ALA A 55 -0.14 2.86 -1.89
C ALA A 55 -0.91 4.14 -1.50
N SER A 56 -1.11 4.35 -0.20
CA SER A 56 -1.73 5.56 0.36
C SER A 56 -0.90 6.81 0.04
N LYS A 57 0.42 6.74 0.18
CA LYS A 57 1.34 7.84 -0.18
C LYS A 57 1.31 8.13 -1.67
N ALA A 58 1.30 7.10 -2.52
CA ALA A 58 1.16 7.27 -3.97
C ALA A 58 -0.18 7.91 -4.35
N MET A 59 -1.26 7.57 -3.64
CA MET A 59 -2.57 8.19 -3.82
C MET A 59 -2.53 9.68 -3.45
N ILE A 60 -1.98 10.02 -2.27
CA ILE A 60 -1.80 11.40 -1.83
C ILE A 60 -1.01 12.22 -2.86
N ASN A 61 0.12 11.70 -3.35
CA ASN A 61 0.94 12.38 -4.36
C ASN A 61 0.16 12.64 -5.66
N SER A 62 -0.67 11.68 -6.07
CA SER A 62 -1.51 11.83 -7.26
C SER A 62 -2.57 12.90 -7.08
N LEU A 63 -3.17 12.98 -5.89
CA LEU A 63 -4.16 14.02 -5.54
C LEU A 63 -3.52 15.41 -5.42
N TYR A 64 -2.29 15.52 -4.91
CA TYR A 64 -1.53 16.77 -4.92
C TYR A 64 -1.22 17.25 -6.34
N GLY A 65 -0.93 16.34 -7.27
CA GLY A 65 -0.77 16.66 -8.69
C GLY A 65 -1.99 17.31 -9.33
N LEU A 66 -3.18 17.07 -8.77
CA LEU A 66 -4.44 17.71 -9.19
C LEU A 66 -4.70 19.07 -8.53
N LYS A 67 -3.75 19.58 -7.71
CA LYS A 67 -3.85 20.86 -6.99
C LYS A 67 -5.12 21.00 -6.13
N LEU A 68 -5.53 19.90 -5.50
CA LEU A 68 -6.74 19.89 -4.68
C LEU A 68 -6.51 20.51 -3.28
N PRO A 69 -7.54 21.10 -2.67
CA PRO A 69 -7.48 21.53 -1.28
C PRO A 69 -7.22 20.36 -0.33
N THR A 70 -6.44 20.58 0.73
CA THR A 70 -6.04 19.54 1.70
C THR A 70 -7.23 18.74 2.25
N LYS A 71 -8.35 19.41 2.58
CA LYS A 71 -9.56 18.74 3.07
C LYS A 71 -10.15 17.73 2.07
N ILE A 72 -10.08 18.04 0.77
CA ILE A 72 -10.54 17.15 -0.29
C ILE A 72 -9.57 15.96 -0.44
N ILE A 73 -8.26 16.22 -0.32
CA ILE A 73 -7.24 15.17 -0.34
C ILE A 73 -7.46 14.19 0.82
N GLU A 74 -7.64 14.70 2.04
CA GLU A 74 -7.94 13.90 3.24
C GLU A 74 -9.22 13.08 3.08
N TYR A 75 -10.27 13.67 2.51
CA TYR A 75 -11.52 12.97 2.21
C TYR A 75 -11.29 11.77 1.29
N PHE A 76 -10.62 11.98 0.14
CA PHE A 76 -10.39 10.91 -0.83
C PHE A 76 -9.43 9.86 -0.31
N LEU A 77 -8.41 10.23 0.46
CA LEU A 77 -7.51 9.30 1.12
C LEU A 77 -8.26 8.40 2.11
N ARG A 78 -9.14 8.98 2.93
CA ARG A 78 -9.98 8.21 3.86
C ARG A 78 -10.90 7.25 3.10
N CYS A 79 -11.52 7.70 2.01
CA CYS A 79 -12.38 6.85 1.20
C CYS A 79 -11.58 5.71 0.54
N PHE A 80 -10.38 6.00 0.02
CA PHE A 80 -9.47 5.03 -0.57
C PHE A 80 -9.08 3.93 0.44
N THR A 81 -8.58 4.33 1.61
CA THR A 81 -8.16 3.38 2.66
C THR A 81 -9.33 2.58 3.22
N CYS A 82 -10.49 3.20 3.44
CA CYS A 82 -11.69 2.48 3.85
C CYS A 82 -12.18 1.50 2.79
N ALA A 83 -12.15 1.86 1.50
CA ALA A 83 -12.57 0.98 0.41
C ALA A 83 -11.69 -0.27 0.31
N ILE A 84 -10.39 -0.16 0.58
CA ILE A 84 -9.48 -1.31 0.59
C ILE A 84 -9.72 -2.15 1.85
N LYS A 85 -9.62 -1.55 3.04
CA LYS A 85 -9.72 -2.30 4.32
C LYS A 85 -11.06 -3.01 4.52
N LYS A 86 -12.17 -2.42 4.06
CA LYS A 86 -13.49 -3.06 4.19
C LYS A 86 -13.68 -4.25 3.26
N ASN A 87 -12.89 -4.35 2.20
CA ASN A 87 -12.99 -5.39 1.18
C ASN A 87 -11.70 -6.23 1.14
N GLU A 88 -11.01 -6.34 2.28
CA GLU A 88 -9.78 -7.10 2.41
C GLU A 88 -9.98 -8.55 1.97
N GLY A 89 -9.02 -9.07 1.20
CA GLY A 89 -9.08 -10.40 0.60
C GLY A 89 -9.98 -10.53 -0.63
N ASN A 90 -10.71 -9.48 -1.04
CA ASN A 90 -11.59 -9.52 -2.21
C ASN A 90 -11.21 -8.46 -3.26
N PRO A 91 -10.37 -8.81 -4.27
CA PRO A 91 -9.93 -7.90 -5.31
C PRO A 91 -11.07 -7.24 -6.11
N GLU A 92 -12.09 -8.00 -6.49
CA GLU A 92 -13.20 -7.46 -7.28
C GLU A 92 -14.05 -6.47 -6.45
N ALA A 93 -14.27 -6.75 -5.17
CA ALA A 93 -14.95 -5.82 -4.28
C ALA A 93 -14.14 -4.54 -4.05
N VAL A 94 -12.81 -4.63 -3.88
CA VAL A 94 -11.92 -3.46 -3.80
C VAL A 94 -12.00 -2.62 -5.07
N LYS A 95 -11.92 -3.25 -6.24
CA LYS A 95 -11.99 -2.59 -7.55
C LYS A 95 -13.33 -1.86 -7.76
N CYS A 96 -14.44 -2.51 -7.44
CA CYS A 96 -15.76 -1.90 -7.48
C CYS A 96 -15.87 -0.73 -6.50
N ALA A 97 -15.44 -0.91 -5.25
CA ALA A 97 -15.48 0.15 -4.24
C ALA A 97 -14.67 1.38 -4.66
N LEU A 98 -13.43 1.20 -5.12
CA LEU A 98 -12.56 2.29 -5.58
C LEU A 98 -13.15 3.06 -6.76
N ARG A 99 -13.77 2.38 -7.74
CA ARG A 99 -14.46 3.03 -8.86
C ARG A 99 -15.68 3.84 -8.41
N ASN A 100 -16.37 3.38 -7.36
CA ASN A 100 -17.58 4.03 -6.86
C ASN A 100 -17.30 5.24 -5.96
N VAL A 101 -16.11 5.35 -5.36
CA VAL A 101 -15.73 6.51 -4.51
C VAL A 101 -15.92 7.84 -5.24
N VAL A 102 -15.47 7.92 -6.50
CA VAL A 102 -15.58 9.17 -7.28
C VAL A 102 -17.04 9.45 -7.61
N SER A 103 -17.79 8.48 -8.13
CA SER A 103 -19.23 8.65 -8.42
C SER A 103 -20.01 9.14 -7.19
N HIS A 104 -19.73 8.58 -6.02
CA HIS A 104 -20.32 8.98 -4.75
C HIS A 104 -19.99 10.42 -4.36
N ALA A 105 -18.73 10.85 -4.50
CA ALA A 105 -18.33 12.22 -4.16
C ALA A 105 -19.00 13.29 -5.05
N PHE A 106 -19.48 12.89 -6.24
CA PHE A 106 -20.22 13.72 -7.19
C PHE A 106 -21.74 13.50 -7.13
N GLY A 107 -22.24 12.82 -6.09
CA GLY A 107 -23.67 12.67 -5.82
C GLY A 107 -24.38 11.55 -6.60
N ASN A 108 -23.65 10.70 -7.34
CA ASN A 108 -24.23 9.49 -7.91
C ASN A 108 -24.11 8.33 -6.89
N HIS A 109 -25.27 7.91 -6.38
CA HIS A 109 -25.40 6.88 -5.35
C HIS A 109 -25.84 5.50 -5.87
N GLU A 110 -26.00 5.31 -7.19
CA GLU A 110 -26.56 4.08 -7.81
C GLU A 110 -25.80 2.80 -7.43
N ARG A 111 -24.47 2.90 -7.27
CA ARG A 111 -23.58 1.76 -6.98
C ARG A 111 -22.96 1.83 -5.59
N CYS A 112 -23.55 2.63 -4.71
CA CYS A 112 -23.08 2.71 -3.34
C CYS A 112 -23.46 1.43 -2.57
N GLY A 113 -22.57 0.99 -1.67
CA GLY A 113 -22.87 -0.09 -0.74
C GLY A 113 -23.39 0.43 0.60
N GLU A 114 -23.48 -0.44 1.60
CA GLU A 114 -23.95 -0.15 2.98
C GLU A 114 -23.19 0.99 3.67
N TRP A 115 -21.98 1.30 3.21
CA TRP A 115 -21.19 2.42 3.71
C TRP A 115 -21.79 3.79 3.37
N CYS A 116 -22.72 3.86 2.41
CA CYS A 116 -23.37 5.09 2.00
C CYS A 116 -24.71 5.28 2.70
N ARG A 117 -24.78 6.32 3.54
CA ARG A 117 -26.00 6.67 4.28
C ARG A 117 -27.08 7.34 3.42
N TYR A 118 -26.81 7.63 2.14
CA TYR A 118 -27.84 8.07 1.21
C TYR A 118 -28.99 7.06 1.12
N SER A 119 -28.67 5.76 1.19
CA SER A 119 -29.68 4.69 1.22
C SER A 119 -30.67 4.80 2.39
N SER A 120 -30.26 5.38 3.51
CA SER A 120 -31.08 5.49 4.73
C SER A 120 -31.76 6.86 4.90
N ILE A 121 -31.14 7.94 4.40
CA ILE A 121 -31.56 9.33 4.67
C ILE A 121 -32.00 10.07 3.38
N GLY A 122 -31.80 9.47 2.21
CA GLY A 122 -32.22 10.03 0.93
C GLY A 122 -31.59 11.39 0.63
N GLU A 123 -32.39 12.33 0.12
CA GLU A 123 -31.96 13.66 -0.35
C GLU A 123 -31.38 14.56 0.75
N GLU A 124 -31.63 14.26 2.03
CA GLU A 124 -31.04 14.97 3.17
C GLU A 124 -29.58 14.57 3.44
N TYR A 125 -29.05 13.59 2.70
CA TYR A 125 -27.67 13.13 2.87
C TYR A 125 -26.64 14.20 2.53
N GLN A 126 -25.89 14.62 3.55
CA GLN A 126 -24.73 15.50 3.39
C GLN A 126 -23.42 14.71 3.54
N PRO A 127 -22.58 14.62 2.49
CA PRO A 127 -21.30 13.93 2.57
C PRO A 127 -20.35 14.61 3.58
N LYS A 128 -20.07 13.90 4.69
CA LYS A 128 -19.13 14.36 5.72
C LYS A 128 -17.70 14.40 5.16
N GLY A 129 -17.14 15.60 5.07
CA GLY A 129 -15.75 15.83 4.64
C GLY A 129 -15.60 16.47 3.26
N LEU A 130 -16.69 16.62 2.50
CA LEU A 130 -16.70 17.49 1.32
C LEU A 130 -17.00 18.95 1.72
N PRO A 131 -16.49 19.95 0.96
CA PRO A 131 -16.78 21.36 1.23
C PRO A 131 -18.29 21.63 1.28
N HIS A 132 -18.72 22.36 2.30
CA HIS A 132 -20.12 22.75 2.51
C HIS A 132 -21.11 21.57 2.61
N GLY A 133 -20.64 20.33 2.81
CA GLY A 133 -21.50 19.15 2.85
C GLY A 133 -22.23 18.89 1.53
N LYS A 134 -21.68 19.39 0.41
CA LYS A 134 -22.28 19.25 -0.93
C LYS A 134 -21.45 18.33 -1.82
N PRO A 135 -22.09 17.63 -2.77
CA PRO A 135 -21.37 16.93 -3.83
C PRO A 135 -20.48 17.87 -4.63
N LEU A 136 -19.38 17.35 -5.16
CA LEU A 136 -18.55 18.06 -6.13
C LEU A 136 -19.28 18.14 -7.48
N SER A 137 -19.05 19.20 -8.25
CA SER A 137 -19.76 19.43 -9.51
C SER A 137 -18.86 19.62 -10.74
N ASP A 138 -17.55 19.80 -10.55
CA ASP A 138 -16.62 20.05 -11.66
C ASP A 138 -16.39 18.78 -12.53
N PRO A 139 -16.81 18.77 -13.81
CA PRO A 139 -16.65 17.61 -14.68
C PRO A 139 -15.18 17.27 -15.01
N GLN A 140 -14.31 18.27 -15.12
CA GLN A 140 -12.89 18.05 -15.41
C GLN A 140 -12.21 17.37 -14.22
N LEU A 141 -12.51 17.85 -13.01
CA LEU A 141 -12.05 17.23 -11.78
C LEU A 141 -12.58 15.79 -11.64
N LYS A 142 -13.85 15.54 -11.99
CA LYS A 142 -14.44 14.19 -11.97
C LYS A 142 -13.65 13.24 -12.85
N SER A 143 -13.33 13.65 -14.08
CA SER A 143 -12.54 12.86 -15.03
C SER A 143 -11.13 12.57 -14.48
N ALA A 144 -10.45 13.59 -13.97
CA ALA A 144 -9.11 13.45 -13.40
C ALA A 144 -9.08 12.49 -12.19
N LEU A 145 -10.01 12.64 -11.24
CA LEU A 145 -10.14 11.74 -10.09
C LEU A 145 -10.49 10.32 -10.52
N THR A 146 -11.39 10.17 -11.49
CA THR A 146 -11.76 8.85 -12.03
C THR A 146 -10.54 8.14 -12.62
N SER A 147 -9.70 8.86 -13.36
CA SER A 147 -8.45 8.32 -13.91
C SER A 147 -7.51 7.84 -12.80
N VAL A 148 -7.30 8.67 -11.77
CA VAL A 148 -6.45 8.31 -10.61
C VAL A 148 -6.99 7.06 -9.90
N PHE A 149 -8.27 7.04 -9.52
CA PHE A 149 -8.89 5.90 -8.83
C PHE A 149 -8.91 4.63 -9.70
N THR A 150 -9.13 4.76 -11.01
CA THR A 150 -9.12 3.63 -11.94
C THR A 150 -7.74 2.97 -12.01
N ARG A 151 -6.66 3.74 -11.97
CA ARG A 151 -5.29 3.20 -11.93
C ARG A 151 -5.07 2.29 -10.72
N PHE A 152 -5.55 2.69 -9.55
CA PHE A 152 -5.47 1.85 -8.34
C PHE A 152 -6.45 0.68 -8.39
N ALA A 153 -7.67 0.89 -8.87
CA ALA A 153 -8.67 -0.17 -9.03
C ALA A 153 -8.21 -1.28 -9.98
N ASN A 154 -7.44 -0.95 -11.03
CA ASN A 154 -6.86 -1.93 -11.94
C ASN A 154 -5.71 -2.74 -11.32
N ASN A 155 -5.19 -2.33 -10.16
CA ASN A 155 -4.20 -3.06 -9.37
C ASN A 155 -4.81 -3.62 -8.07
N SER A 156 -6.12 -3.86 -8.05
CA SER A 156 -6.84 -4.35 -6.87
C SER A 156 -6.29 -5.66 -6.31
N ASP A 157 -5.78 -6.54 -7.17
CA ASP A 157 -5.21 -7.83 -6.77
C ASP A 157 -4.02 -7.66 -5.82
N LYS A 158 -3.22 -6.60 -6.01
CA LYS A 158 -2.08 -6.27 -5.16
C LYS A 158 -2.49 -5.55 -3.87
N LEU A 159 -3.62 -4.85 -3.89
CA LEU A 159 -4.09 -4.01 -2.79
C LEU A 159 -5.02 -4.75 -1.83
N ALA A 160 -5.82 -5.69 -2.33
CA ALA A 160 -6.80 -6.43 -1.56
C ALA A 160 -6.21 -7.22 -0.38
N PRO A 161 -4.98 -7.77 -0.46
CA PRO A 161 -4.35 -8.44 0.68
C PRO A 161 -3.91 -7.50 1.82
N CYS A 162 -4.06 -6.18 1.69
CA CYS A 162 -3.67 -5.21 2.73
C CYS A 162 -2.21 -5.38 3.22
N GLY A 163 -1.27 -5.65 2.30
CA GLY A 163 0.14 -5.88 2.64
C GLY A 163 0.75 -4.76 3.47
N SER A 164 1.66 -5.11 4.40
CA SER A 164 2.37 -4.16 5.24
C SER A 164 3.87 -4.47 5.36
N SER A 165 4.72 -3.47 5.11
CA SER A 165 6.16 -3.45 5.38
C SER A 165 6.52 -2.91 6.76
N GLN A 166 5.54 -2.57 7.60
CA GLN A 166 5.75 -1.92 8.89
C GLN A 166 6.69 -2.73 9.83
N GLY A 167 6.60 -4.06 9.79
CA GLY A 167 7.49 -4.94 10.54
C GLY A 167 8.95 -4.79 10.11
N ASN A 168 9.20 -4.72 8.79
CA ASN A 168 10.52 -4.53 8.22
C ASN A 168 11.07 -3.12 8.54
N GLU A 169 10.22 -2.10 8.47
CA GLU A 169 10.58 -0.73 8.84
C GLU A 169 10.92 -0.60 10.33
N SER A 170 10.14 -1.24 11.20
CA SER A 170 10.41 -1.31 12.63
C SER A 170 11.75 -1.98 12.91
N PHE A 171 12.02 -3.13 12.27
CA PHE A 171 13.29 -3.83 12.42
C PHE A 171 14.47 -2.99 11.90
N ASN A 172 14.33 -2.40 10.71
CA ASN A 172 15.36 -1.52 10.14
C ASN A 172 15.64 -0.30 11.04
N SER A 173 14.62 0.26 11.69
CA SER A 173 14.78 1.33 12.68
C SER A 173 15.58 0.85 13.90
N SER A 174 15.30 -0.35 14.41
CA SER A 174 16.07 -0.95 15.50
C SER A 174 17.52 -1.26 15.12
N VAL A 175 17.78 -1.68 13.88
CA VAL A 175 19.15 -1.84 13.36
C VAL A 175 19.84 -0.49 13.25
N ALA A 176 19.18 0.52 12.68
CA ALA A 176 19.73 1.86 12.50
C ALA A 176 20.08 2.56 13.82
N SER A 177 19.35 2.28 14.91
CA SER A 177 19.67 2.83 16.24
C SER A 177 20.96 2.24 16.83
N LYS A 178 21.24 0.96 16.56
CA LYS A 178 22.46 0.27 17.04
C LYS A 178 23.65 0.41 16.09
N ALA A 179 23.40 0.47 14.78
CA ALA A 179 24.40 0.60 13.73
C ALA A 179 24.05 1.79 12.81
N PRO A 180 24.17 3.04 13.32
CA PRO A 180 23.85 4.22 12.53
C PRO A 180 24.77 4.34 11.31
N LYS A 181 24.20 4.73 10.16
CA LYS A 181 24.93 4.90 8.90
C LYS A 181 26.04 5.96 8.95
N SER A 182 25.98 6.88 9.91
CA SER A 182 27.02 7.89 10.15
C SER A 182 28.32 7.32 10.74
N LYS A 183 28.32 6.05 11.15
CA LYS A 183 29.48 5.37 11.72
C LYS A 183 29.78 4.10 10.94
N TYR A 184 31.05 3.89 10.61
CA TYR A 184 31.49 2.72 9.87
C TYR A 184 31.81 1.56 10.83
N TYR A 185 30.96 0.52 10.81
CA TYR A 185 31.12 -0.68 11.64
C TYR A 185 31.48 -1.94 10.85
N ALA A 186 31.46 -1.87 9.51
CA ALA A 186 31.57 -3.05 8.64
C ALA A 186 32.97 -3.68 8.56
N ALA A 187 34.03 -2.98 9.01
CA ALA A 187 35.38 -3.53 9.04
C ALA A 187 35.69 -4.42 10.26
N SER A 188 34.69 -4.74 11.09
CA SER A 188 34.86 -5.58 12.27
C SER A 188 33.58 -6.39 12.55
N GLU A 189 33.68 -7.35 13.46
CA GLU A 189 32.52 -8.10 13.98
C GLU A 189 31.47 -7.22 14.68
N SER A 190 31.79 -5.93 14.94
CA SER A 190 30.88 -5.00 15.57
C SER A 190 29.56 -4.85 14.80
N LEU A 191 29.58 -4.87 13.47
CA LEU A 191 28.36 -4.80 12.68
C LEU A 191 27.46 -6.02 12.93
N ASN A 192 28.03 -7.22 12.86
CA ASN A 192 27.30 -8.48 13.09
C ASN A 192 26.70 -8.51 14.50
N PHE A 193 27.48 -8.13 15.51
CA PHE A 193 26.99 -8.06 16.89
C PHE A 193 25.82 -7.07 17.04
N ARG A 194 25.90 -5.89 16.42
CA ARG A 194 24.84 -4.87 16.49
C ARG A 194 23.56 -5.31 15.79
N VAL A 195 23.69 -5.97 14.63
CA VAL A 195 22.54 -6.54 13.90
C VAL A 195 21.92 -7.68 14.72
N ALA A 196 22.72 -8.61 15.25
CA ALA A 196 22.25 -9.69 16.10
C ALA A 196 21.52 -9.17 17.35
N ALA A 197 22.06 -8.14 18.02
CA ALA A 197 21.41 -7.50 19.16
C ALA A 197 20.04 -6.90 18.78
N SER A 198 19.87 -6.37 17.57
CA SER A 198 18.56 -5.91 17.08
C SER A 198 17.59 -7.03 16.79
N VAL A 199 18.07 -8.17 16.29
CA VAL A 199 17.24 -9.38 16.13
C VAL A 199 16.76 -9.87 17.49
N CYS A 200 17.66 -10.01 18.48
CA CYS A 200 17.31 -10.43 19.83
C CYS A 200 16.28 -9.51 20.47
N GLN A 201 16.45 -8.18 20.36
CA GLN A 201 15.47 -7.23 20.87
C GLN A 201 14.09 -7.46 20.22
N LYS A 202 14.04 -7.70 18.91
CA LYS A 202 12.77 -7.83 18.18
C LYS A 202 12.03 -9.14 18.48
N ILE A 203 12.75 -10.20 18.85
CA ILE A 203 12.15 -11.48 19.27
C ILE A 203 11.58 -11.39 20.69
N LEU A 204 12.13 -10.53 21.53
CA LEU A 204 11.73 -10.37 22.93
C LEU A 204 10.57 -9.37 23.16
N GLU A 205 10.27 -8.51 22.17
CA GLU A 205 9.15 -7.55 22.15
C GLU A 205 7.87 -8.17 21.57
#